data_AF-A0A1F4D5Z5-F1
#
_entry.id   AF-A0A1F4D5Z5-F1
#
_cell.length_a   1.000
_cell.length_b   1.000
_cell.length_c   1.000
_cell.angle_alpha   90.00
_cell.angle_beta   90.00
_cell.angle_gamma   90.00
#
_symmetry.space_group_name_H-M   'P 1'
#
loop_
_entity.id
_entity.type
_entity.pdbx_description
1 polymer ?
#
loop_
_entity_poly.entity_id
_entity_poly.type
_entity_poly.pdbx_seq_one_letter_code
_entity_poly.pdbx_strand_id
1 'polypeptide(L)'
;MFILSVLWRISISSHPSYSNIDLPYHWEDELRQALRIGKPVPSACFTVTVYKVRYSTNPGGFSNENLQGLIMSPFARSFQNFISVCFPFLGFFVEVFLPRVPAAYSKRPGVLFGTSPIFLAPYIEVLDVPEIKAVLVRGLQKERDGLSKVS
;
A
#
# COMPACT_ATOMS: atom_id res chain seq x y z
N MET A 1 -6.08 -5.16 -11.76
CA MET A 1 -5.11 -4.52 -12.67
C MET A 1 -4.66 -3.13 -12.21
N PHE A 2 -5.54 -2.21 -11.83
CA PHE A 2 -5.15 -0.85 -11.41
C PHE A 2 -4.05 -0.81 -10.32
N ILE A 3 -4.23 -1.50 -9.19
CA ILE A 3 -3.23 -1.51 -8.11
C ILE A 3 -1.86 -2.04 -8.57
N LEU A 4 -1.86 -3.10 -9.38
CA LEU A 4 -0.62 -3.69 -9.90
C LEU A 4 0.08 -2.76 -10.91
N SER A 5 -0.65 -1.92 -11.64
CA SER A 5 -0.05 -0.91 -12.51
C SER A 5 0.61 0.22 -11.72
N VAL A 6 0.05 0.58 -10.56
CA VAL A 6 0.68 1.51 -9.62
C VAL A 6 1.98 0.92 -9.08
N LEU A 7 1.96 -0.34 -8.64
CA LEU A 7 3.16 -1.05 -8.17
C LEU A 7 4.26 -1.07 -9.24
N TRP A 8 3.93 -1.45 -10.47
CA TRP A 8 4.91 -1.47 -11.57
C TRP A 8 5.52 -0.10 -11.82
N ARG A 9 4.71 0.98 -11.81
CA ARG A 9 5.22 2.35 -11.96
C ARG A 9 6.14 2.75 -10.82
N ILE A 10 5.83 2.33 -9.59
CA ILE A 10 6.69 2.58 -8.42
C ILE A 10 8.05 1.91 -8.63
N SER A 11 8.08 0.64 -9.07
CA SER A 11 9.34 -0.12 -9.19
C SER A 11 10.28 0.41 -10.27
N ILE A 12 9.74 0.94 -11.38
CA ILE A 12 10.57 1.48 -12.47
C ILE A 12 10.86 2.99 -12.33
N SER A 13 10.36 3.63 -11.27
CA SER A 13 10.48 5.08 -11.14
C SER A 13 11.86 5.47 -10.59
N SER A 14 12.47 6.47 -11.21
CA SER A 14 13.72 7.08 -10.73
C SER A 14 13.52 8.09 -9.60
N HIS A 15 12.28 8.33 -9.16
CA HIS A 15 12.01 9.34 -8.13
C HIS A 15 12.56 8.89 -6.76
N PRO A 16 13.29 9.74 -6.00
CA PRO A 16 13.92 9.34 -4.74
C PRO A 16 12.97 8.70 -3.72
N SER A 17 11.71 9.14 -3.69
CA SER A 17 10.66 8.58 -2.83
C SER A 17 10.35 7.09 -3.07
N TYR A 18 10.79 6.51 -4.18
CA TYR A 18 10.56 5.11 -4.55
C TYR A 18 11.85 4.28 -4.56
N SER A 19 13.00 4.88 -4.24
CA SER A 19 14.32 4.24 -4.27
C SER A 19 14.46 3.04 -3.35
N ASN A 20 13.56 2.89 -2.37
CA ASN A 20 13.50 1.78 -1.43
C ASN A 20 12.65 0.59 -1.93
N ILE A 21 12.03 0.71 -3.11
CA ILE A 21 11.23 -0.33 -3.74
C ILE A 21 12.00 -0.86 -4.94
N ASP A 22 12.58 -2.05 -4.79
CA ASP A 22 13.21 -2.78 -5.88
C ASP A 22 12.48 -4.12 -6.04
N LEU A 23 11.89 -4.35 -7.21
CA LEU A 23 11.20 -5.59 -7.52
C LEU A 23 12.16 -6.54 -8.24
N PRO A 24 12.22 -7.83 -7.84
CA PRO A 24 12.96 -8.81 -8.61
C PRO A 24 12.53 -8.80 -10.09
N TYR A 25 13.50 -8.85 -11.01
CA TYR A 25 13.30 -8.72 -12.45
C TYR A 25 12.14 -9.57 -13.00
N HIS A 26 12.01 -10.82 -12.55
CA HIS A 26 10.93 -11.70 -13.01
C HIS A 26 9.53 -11.16 -12.66
N TRP A 27 9.33 -10.55 -11.49
CA TRP A 27 8.03 -9.97 -11.11
C TRP A 27 7.76 -8.67 -11.86
N GLU A 28 8.78 -7.84 -12.06
CA GLU A 28 8.65 -6.63 -12.88
C GLU A 28 8.26 -7.01 -14.31
N ASP A 29 8.92 -8.02 -14.89
CA ASP A 29 8.66 -8.45 -16.25
C ASP A 29 7.25 -9.01 -16.44
N GLU A 30 6.78 -9.83 -15.49
CA GLU A 30 5.39 -10.31 -15.46
C GLU A 30 4.37 -9.16 -15.44
N LEU A 31 4.59 -8.14 -14.59
CA LEU A 31 3.74 -6.95 -14.55
C LEU A 31 3.79 -6.17 -15.86
N ARG A 32 5.00 -5.94 -16.41
CA ARG A 32 5.23 -5.24 -17.67
C ARG A 32 4.51 -5.93 -18.82
N GLN A 33 4.64 -7.25 -18.93
CA GLN A 33 3.99 -8.04 -19.97
C GLN A 33 2.47 -7.97 -19.86
N ALA A 34 1.91 -8.19 -18.67
CA ALA A 34 0.47 -8.14 -18.42
C ALA A 34 -0.14 -6.77 -18.76
N LEU A 35 0.55 -5.68 -18.37
CA LEU A 35 0.14 -4.32 -18.70
C LEU A 35 0.21 -4.02 -20.20
N ARG A 36 1.28 -4.47 -20.88
CA ARG A 36 1.48 -4.26 -22.33
C ARG A 36 0.42 -4.96 -23.17
N ILE A 37 0.07 -6.20 -22.83
CA ILE A 37 -0.90 -7.00 -23.59
C ILE A 37 -2.35 -6.80 -23.13
N GLY A 38 -2.58 -6.00 -22.09
CA GLY A 38 -3.90 -5.77 -21.51
C GLY A 38 -4.54 -7.00 -20.87
N LYS A 39 -3.75 -8.01 -20.49
CA LYS A 39 -4.25 -9.24 -19.84
C LYS A 39 -4.08 -9.17 -18.33
N PRO A 40 -4.98 -9.83 -17.57
CA PRO A 40 -4.81 -9.92 -16.13
C PRO A 40 -3.54 -10.68 -15.77
N VAL A 41 -2.81 -10.16 -14.78
CA VAL A 41 -1.70 -10.88 -14.15
C VAL A 41 -2.25 -12.16 -13.51
N PRO A 42 -1.56 -13.31 -13.64
CA PRO A 42 -2.01 -14.54 -13.00
C PRO A 42 -2.17 -14.35 -11.49
N SER A 43 -3.29 -14.80 -10.93
CA SER A 43 -3.57 -14.73 -9.49
C SER A 43 -2.59 -15.57 -8.64
N ALA A 44 -1.79 -16.42 -9.29
CA ALA A 44 -0.71 -17.19 -8.68
C ALA A 44 0.52 -16.33 -8.33
N CYS A 45 0.69 -15.15 -8.95
CA CYS A 45 1.90 -14.35 -8.86
C CYS A 45 1.88 -13.38 -7.67
N PHE A 46 0.74 -12.73 -7.43
CA PHE A 46 0.62 -11.67 -6.44
C PHE A 46 -0.58 -11.87 -5.53
N THR A 47 -0.49 -11.35 -4.31
CA THR A 47 -1.67 -11.15 -3.45
C THR A 47 -1.81 -9.68 -3.16
N VAL A 48 -3.00 -9.13 -3.37
CA VAL A 48 -3.27 -7.71 -3.08
C VAL A 48 -4.26 -7.63 -1.94
N THR A 49 -3.91 -6.91 -0.88
CA THR A 49 -4.82 -6.57 0.20
C THR A 49 -5.11 -5.08 0.20
N VAL A 50 -6.37 -4.73 0.46
CA VAL A 50 -6.86 -3.36 0.50
C VAL A 50 -7.68 -3.18 1.77
N TYR A 51 -7.32 -2.16 2.55
CA TYR A 51 -8.04 -1.75 3.74
C TYR A 51 -8.47 -0.30 3.60
N LYS A 52 -9.67 0.04 4.06
CA LYS A 52 -10.09 1.44 4.19
C LYS A 52 -9.51 2.00 5.48
N VAL A 53 -8.75 3.08 5.38
CA VAL A 53 -8.11 3.70 6.54
C VAL A 53 -9.18 4.50 7.30
N ARG A 54 -9.18 4.38 8.63
CA ARG A 54 -10.00 5.20 9.52
C ARG A 54 -9.20 5.64 10.73
N TYR A 55 -9.76 6.59 11.47
CA TYR A 55 -9.31 6.94 12.80
C TYR A 55 -10.53 6.95 13.71
N SER A 56 -10.61 5.99 14.64
CA SER A 56 -11.79 5.83 15.51
C SER A 56 -11.69 6.57 16.85
N THR A 57 -10.55 7.18 17.16
CA THR A 57 -10.38 7.89 18.44
C THR A 57 -11.01 9.29 18.38
N ASN A 58 -11.74 9.61 19.45
CA ASN A 58 -12.59 10.79 19.75
C ASN A 58 -11.98 12.20 19.45
N PRO A 59 -12.73 13.32 19.64
CA PRO A 59 -12.64 14.52 18.79
C PRO A 59 -11.29 15.23 18.82
N GLY A 60 -10.79 15.61 17.64
CA GLY A 60 -9.56 16.37 17.43
C GLY A 60 -8.46 15.63 16.66
N GLY A 61 -8.69 14.39 16.22
CA GLY A 61 -7.75 13.66 15.36
C GLY A 61 -8.05 13.79 13.87
N PHE A 62 -7.71 12.75 13.09
CA PHE A 62 -7.82 12.77 11.64
C PHE A 62 -9.28 12.61 11.17
N SER A 63 -9.74 13.55 10.34
CA SER A 63 -10.98 13.38 9.59
C SER A 63 -10.78 12.42 8.41
N ASN A 64 -11.88 11.92 7.82
CA ASN A 64 -11.80 11.08 6.63
C ASN A 64 -11.15 11.84 5.45
N GLU A 65 -11.39 13.14 5.34
CA GLU A 65 -10.80 14.02 4.33
C GLU A 65 -9.29 14.13 4.53
N ASN A 66 -8.82 14.25 5.78
CA ASN A 66 -7.38 14.23 6.07
C ASN A 66 -6.75 12.90 5.64
N LEU A 67 -7.42 11.77 5.90
CA LEU A 67 -6.92 10.44 5.55
C LEU A 67 -6.95 10.18 4.03
N GLN A 68 -7.89 10.78 3.30
CA GLN A 68 -7.90 10.71 1.83
C GLN A 68 -6.73 11.48 1.21
N GLY A 69 -6.33 12.60 1.82
CA GLY A 69 -5.17 13.38 1.43
C GLY A 69 -3.82 12.80 1.87
N LEU A 70 -3.80 11.69 2.62
CA LEU A 70 -2.57 11.09 3.09
C LEU A 70 -1.81 10.45 1.92
N ILE A 71 -0.70 11.09 1.55
CA ILE A 71 0.26 10.58 0.58
C ILE A 71 1.59 10.38 1.29
N MET A 72 2.18 9.19 1.16
CA MET A 72 3.52 8.90 1.67
C MET A 72 4.29 8.08 0.65
N SER A 73 5.61 8.09 0.78
CA SER A 73 6.47 7.17 0.05
C SER A 73 6.04 5.72 0.34
N PRO A 74 5.87 4.89 -0.71
CA PRO A 74 5.74 3.45 -0.58
C PRO A 74 6.87 2.86 0.26
N PHE A 75 6.58 1.75 0.92
CA PHE A 75 7.55 1.04 1.74
C PHE A 75 7.41 -0.46 1.57
N ALA A 76 8.51 -1.18 1.73
CA ALA A 76 8.51 -2.63 1.67
C ALA A 76 8.53 -3.24 3.08
N ARG A 77 7.79 -4.33 3.27
CA ARG A 77 7.93 -5.20 4.44
C ARG A 77 8.52 -6.53 4.01
N SER A 78 9.46 -7.03 4.81
CA SER A 78 10.05 -8.35 4.61
C SER A 78 9.43 -9.34 5.56
N PHE A 79 8.96 -10.46 5.01
CA PHE A 79 8.55 -11.65 5.75
C PHE A 79 9.54 -12.78 5.43
N GLN A 80 9.49 -13.88 6.17
CA GLN A 80 10.46 -14.98 6.02
C GLN A 80 10.60 -15.48 4.56
N ASN A 81 9.50 -15.55 3.81
CA ASN A 81 9.47 -16.16 2.47
C ASN A 81 8.88 -15.26 1.37
N PHE A 82 8.50 -14.03 1.70
CA PHE A 82 7.88 -13.10 0.76
C PHE A 82 8.11 -11.66 1.21
N ILE A 83 8.01 -10.74 0.26
CA ILE A 83 8.00 -9.31 0.56
C ILE A 83 6.62 -8.74 0.25
N SER A 84 6.27 -7.64 0.90
CA SER A 84 5.13 -6.84 0.50
C SER A 84 5.55 -5.40 0.21
N VAL A 85 4.90 -4.79 -0.76
CA VAL A 85 5.01 -3.36 -1.05
C VAL A 85 3.71 -2.70 -0.61
N CYS A 86 3.84 -1.72 0.27
CA CYS A 86 2.75 -1.04 0.93
C CYS A 86 2.72 0.44 0.51
N PHE A 87 1.51 0.96 0.30
CA PHE A 87 1.31 2.39 0.07
C PHE A 87 -0.12 2.80 0.42
N PRO A 88 -0.33 3.97 1.06
CA PRO A 88 -1.64 4.56 1.16
C PRO A 88 -2.01 5.25 -0.16
N PHE A 89 -3.29 5.20 -0.49
CA PHE A 89 -3.83 5.79 -1.70
C PHE A 89 -5.31 6.14 -1.50
N LEU A 90 -5.66 7.42 -1.58
CA LEU A 90 -7.04 7.92 -1.51
C LEU A 90 -7.84 7.39 -0.31
N GLY A 91 -7.23 7.34 0.88
CA GLY A 91 -7.88 6.84 2.10
C GLY A 91 -7.94 5.30 2.20
N PHE A 92 -7.27 4.59 1.30
CA PHE A 92 -7.02 3.16 1.39
C PHE A 92 -5.58 2.88 1.73
N PHE A 93 -5.34 1.80 2.47
CA PHE A 93 -4.03 1.19 2.65
C PHE A 93 -3.96 -0.05 1.78
N VAL A 94 -3.03 -0.04 0.83
CA VAL A 94 -2.81 -1.14 -0.11
C VAL A 94 -1.50 -1.82 0.22
N GLU A 95 -1.52 -3.15 0.21
CA GLU A 95 -0.34 -3.98 0.42
C GLU A 95 -0.34 -5.10 -0.63
N VAL A 96 0.74 -5.17 -1.40
CA VAL A 96 0.91 -6.15 -2.49
C VAL A 96 2.04 -7.10 -2.12
N PHE A 97 1.73 -8.37 -1.96
CA PHE A 97 2.67 -9.43 -1.63
C PHE A 97 3.23 -10.11 -2.88
N LEU A 98 4.54 -10.35 -2.87
CA LEU A 98 5.28 -11.11 -3.88
C LEU A 98 6.34 -12.02 -3.23
N PRO A 99 6.39 -13.33 -3.56
CA PRO A 99 5.36 -14.06 -4.31
C PRO A 99 4.00 -14.04 -3.60
N ARG A 100 2.97 -14.58 -4.27
CA ARG A 100 1.65 -14.83 -3.66
C ARG A 100 1.80 -15.50 -2.30
N VAL A 101 1.08 -14.99 -1.32
CA VAL A 101 1.09 -15.56 0.03
C VAL A 101 0.41 -16.94 0.08
N PRO A 102 0.80 -17.81 1.03
CA PRO A 102 0.17 -19.11 1.19
C PRO A 102 -1.36 -19.04 1.40
N ALA A 103 -2.06 -20.13 1.10
CA ALA A 103 -3.52 -20.22 1.18
C ALA A 103 -4.12 -19.77 2.54
N ALA A 104 -3.38 -19.98 3.64
CA ALA A 104 -3.77 -19.54 4.97
C ALA A 104 -3.79 -18.00 5.10
N TYR A 105 -2.82 -17.31 4.51
CA TYR A 105 -2.72 -15.85 4.53
C TYR A 105 -3.72 -15.21 3.57
N SER A 106 -4.06 -15.88 2.48
CA SER A 106 -5.08 -15.41 1.54
C SER A 106 -6.50 -15.36 2.14
N LYS A 107 -6.77 -16.01 3.26
CA LYS A 107 -8.09 -15.93 3.90
C LYS A 107 -8.25 -14.68 4.77
N ARG A 108 -7.24 -13.81 4.84
CA ARG A 108 -7.29 -12.59 5.63
C ARG A 108 -8.31 -11.59 5.07
N PRO A 109 -8.91 -10.76 5.92
CA PRO A 109 -9.75 -9.65 5.47
C PRO A 109 -9.03 -8.76 4.46
N GLY A 110 -9.78 -8.21 3.51
CA GLY A 110 -9.27 -7.20 2.59
C GLY A 110 -8.45 -7.75 1.44
N VAL A 111 -8.19 -9.05 1.37
CA VAL A 111 -7.56 -9.62 0.19
C VAL A 111 -8.52 -9.57 -1.00
N LEU A 112 -8.03 -9.06 -2.13
CA LEU A 112 -8.75 -9.06 -3.40
C LEU A 112 -8.73 -10.49 -3.98
N PHE A 113 -9.76 -11.28 -3.63
CA PHE A 113 -10.02 -12.59 -4.23
C PHE A 113 -11.24 -12.61 -5.12
N GLY A 114 -11.15 -13.46 -6.14
CA GLY A 114 -12.30 -14.00 -6.84
C GLY A 114 -12.78 -13.14 -8.00
N THR A 115 -13.88 -13.61 -8.59
CA THR A 115 -14.60 -13.00 -9.70
C THR A 115 -15.70 -12.05 -9.23
N SER A 116 -15.81 -11.81 -7.92
CA SER A 116 -16.83 -10.92 -7.38
C SER A 116 -16.63 -9.52 -7.95
N PRO A 117 -17.66 -8.92 -8.57
CA PRO A 117 -17.57 -7.55 -9.07
C PRO A 117 -17.55 -6.52 -7.92
N ILE A 118 -17.93 -6.94 -6.71
CA ILE A 118 -18.01 -6.08 -5.53
C ILE A 118 -16.94 -6.51 -4.53
N PHE A 119 -16.17 -5.54 -4.06
CA PHE A 119 -15.20 -5.69 -2.99
C PHE A 119 -15.56 -4.74 -1.85
N LEU A 120 -15.75 -5.29 -0.65
CA LEU A 120 -15.94 -4.51 0.56
C LEU A 120 -14.62 -4.47 1.35
N ALA A 121 -13.95 -3.33 1.29
CA ALA A 121 -12.70 -3.13 2.01
C ALA A 121 -12.97 -3.11 3.52
N PRO A 122 -12.33 -3.98 4.32
CA PRO A 122 -12.37 -3.86 5.77
C PRO A 122 -11.66 -2.60 6.23
N TYR A 123 -12.00 -2.13 7.43
CA TYR A 123 -11.34 -0.97 8.01
C TYR A 123 -10.01 -1.36 8.69
N ILE A 124 -9.06 -0.43 8.66
CA ILE A 124 -7.84 -0.47 9.49
C ILE A 124 -7.67 0.87 10.19
N GLU A 125 -7.26 0.86 11.45
CA GLU A 125 -6.90 2.10 12.14
C GLU A 125 -5.59 2.65 11.56
N VAL A 126 -5.57 3.93 11.23
CA VAL A 126 -4.40 4.59 10.64
C VAL A 126 -3.14 4.46 11.50
N LEU A 127 -3.31 4.45 12.82
CA LEU A 127 -2.20 4.33 13.77
C LEU A 127 -1.76 2.88 14.03
N ASP A 128 -2.54 1.89 13.57
CA ASP A 128 -2.16 0.48 13.63
C ASP A 128 -1.18 0.11 12.51
N VAL A 129 -0.98 0.98 11.51
CA VAL A 129 0.06 0.85 10.49
C VAL A 129 1.33 1.52 11.01
N PRO A 130 2.36 0.77 11.43
CA PRO A 130 3.52 1.34 12.13
C PRO A 130 4.28 2.40 11.32
N GLU A 131 4.36 2.21 10.01
CA GLU A 131 5.07 3.11 9.10
C GLU A 131 4.32 4.44 8.93
N ILE A 132 2.98 4.40 8.85
CA ILE A 132 2.16 5.62 8.85
C ILE A 132 2.32 6.34 10.18
N LYS A 133 2.18 5.62 11.31
CA LYS A 133 2.37 6.18 12.65
C LYS A 133 3.73 6.84 12.80
N ALA A 134 4.81 6.20 12.35
CA ALA A 134 6.16 6.73 12.42
C ALA A 134 6.31 8.04 11.63
N VAL A 135 5.72 8.12 10.42
CA VAL A 135 5.72 9.34 9.61
C VAL A 135 4.93 10.45 10.30
N LEU A 136 3.75 10.16 10.83
CA LEU A 136 2.92 11.14 11.53
C LEU A 136 3.61 11.68 12.79
N VAL A 137 4.23 10.81 13.60
CA VAL A 137 4.99 11.22 14.79
C VAL A 137 6.19 12.10 14.42
N ARG A 138 6.93 11.75 13.38
CA ARG A 138 8.03 12.59 12.87
C ARG A 138 7.53 13.93 12.34
N GLY A 139 6.39 13.95 11.65
CA GLY A 139 5.75 15.17 11.19
C GLY A 139 5.38 16.08 12.35
N LEU A 140 4.75 15.53 13.40
CA LEU A 140 4.40 16.26 14.61
C LEU A 140 5.62 16.82 15.34
N GLN A 141 6.72 16.05 15.40
CA GLN A 141 7.97 16.54 15.99
C GLN A 141 8.54 17.72 15.20
N LYS A 142 8.58 17.63 13.86
CA LYS A 142 9.02 18.74 13.00
C LYS A 142 8.17 20.00 13.17
N GLU A 143 6.86 19.84 13.33
CA GLU A 143 5.95 20.96 13.65
C GLU A 143 6.33 21.63 14.97
N ARG A 144 6.51 20.82 16.03
CA ARG A 144 6.92 21.32 17.36
C ARG A 144 8.27 22.02 17.33
N ASP A 145 9.18 21.56 16.48
CA ASP A 145 10.51 22.14 16.31
C ASP A 145 10.51 23.39 15.39
N GLY A 146 9.35 23.79 14.85
CA GLY A 146 9.23 24.93 13.92
C GLY A 146 9.85 24.68 12.54
N LEU A 147 10.07 23.40 12.19
CA LEU A 147 10.69 22.95 10.93
C LEU A 147 9.65 22.52 9.89
N SER A 148 8.36 22.56 10.23
CA SER A 148 7.29 22.35 9.27
C SER A 148 7.05 23.62 8.44
N LYS A 149 6.61 23.43 7.20
CA LYS A 149 6.13 24.51 6.33
C LYS A 149 4.61 24.40 6.13
N VAL A 150 3.90 24.09 7.20
CA VAL A 150 2.44 24.00 7.18
C VAL A 150 1.91 25.37 7.59
N SER A 151 1.78 26.26 6.61
CA SER A 151 1.15 27.57 6.75
C SER A 151 -0.32 27.52 6.36
#